data_AF-B0I3K4-F1
#
_entry.id   AF-B0I3K4-F1
#
_cell.length_a   1.000
_cell.length_b   1.000
_cell.length_c   1.000
_cell.angle_alpha   90.00
_cell.angle_beta   90.00
_cell.angle_gamma   90.00
#
_symmetry.space_group_name_H-M   'P 1'
#
loop_
_entity.id
_entity.type
_entity.pdbx_description
1 polymer ?
#
loop_
_entity_poly.entity_id
_entity_poly.type
_entity_poly.pdbx_seq_one_letter_code
_entity_poly.pdbx_strand_id
1 'polypeptide(L)'
;LFGNSNNNNNGLKNNTEPIYAQVNKKKAGQVASPEEPIYAQVAKKVSAKIDQLNEATSAINRKIDRINKIASAGKGVGGFSGAGRSASPEPIYATIDFDEANQAGFPLRRSAAVNDLSKVGLSREQELTRRIGDLNQAVSEAKQVILA
;
A
#
# COMPACT_ATOMS: atom_id res chain seq x y z
N LEU A 1 66.03 -57.12 -67.46
CA LEU A 1 65.28 -56.54 -68.61
C LEU A 1 63.82 -56.93 -68.44
N PHE A 2 62.77 -56.12 -68.45
CA PHE A 2 62.50 -54.68 -68.39
C PHE A 2 61.01 -54.59 -68.00
N GLY A 3 60.57 -53.60 -67.22
CA GLY A 3 59.13 -53.36 -67.10
C GLY A 3 58.70 -52.47 -65.93
N ASN A 4 58.89 -51.16 -66.10
CA ASN A 4 58.33 -50.11 -65.27
C ASN A 4 56.90 -49.76 -65.76
N SER A 5 55.91 -49.59 -64.87
CA SER A 5 54.86 -48.56 -65.04
C SER A 5 53.99 -48.32 -63.81
N ASN A 6 54.13 -47.09 -63.34
CA ASN A 6 53.27 -46.23 -62.52
C ASN A 6 51.83 -46.11 -63.06
N ASN A 7 50.78 -46.14 -62.22
CA ASN A 7 49.72 -45.08 -62.18
C ASN A 7 48.60 -45.28 -61.11
N ASN A 8 48.33 -44.20 -60.37
CA ASN A 8 47.08 -43.69 -59.78
C ASN A 8 45.91 -44.61 -59.34
N ASN A 9 45.63 -44.59 -58.03
CA ASN A 9 44.44 -43.90 -57.52
C ASN A 9 44.43 -43.82 -55.99
N ASN A 10 44.65 -42.57 -55.55
CA ASN A 10 44.18 -41.92 -54.34
C ASN A 10 44.21 -42.71 -53.02
N GLY A 11 45.21 -42.40 -52.21
CA GLY A 11 45.22 -42.66 -50.79
C GLY A 11 44.05 -41.96 -50.10
N LEU A 12 43.03 -42.74 -49.77
CA LEU A 12 42.21 -42.48 -48.60
C LEU A 12 42.23 -43.76 -47.79
N LYS A 13 43.27 -43.89 -46.94
CA LYS A 13 43.26 -44.86 -45.86
C LYS A 13 41.96 -44.62 -45.11
N ASN A 14 41.03 -45.54 -45.27
CA ASN A 14 39.79 -45.65 -44.52
C ASN A 14 40.19 -45.64 -43.05
N ASN A 15 40.13 -44.45 -42.47
CA ASN A 15 40.44 -44.17 -41.08
C ASN A 15 39.70 -45.22 -40.25
N THR A 16 40.49 -46.00 -39.52
CA THR A 16 40.13 -47.15 -38.69
C THR A 16 39.28 -46.72 -37.49
N GLU A 17 38.16 -46.07 -37.74
CA GLU A 17 37.10 -45.88 -36.78
C GLU A 17 35.83 -46.53 -37.33
N PRO A 18 35.23 -47.48 -36.61
CA PRO A 18 33.98 -48.12 -37.00
C PRO A 18 32.87 -47.07 -37.14
N ILE A 19 31.92 -47.32 -38.05
CA ILE A 19 30.84 -46.39 -38.45
C ILE A 19 30.09 -45.83 -37.22
N TYR A 20 29.96 -46.60 -36.13
CA TYR A 20 29.32 -46.13 -34.89
C TYR A 20 29.99 -44.90 -34.26
N ALA A 21 31.31 -44.70 -34.45
CA ALA A 21 32.03 -43.54 -33.93
C ALA A 21 31.71 -42.25 -34.70
N GLN A 22 31.42 -42.36 -36.01
CA GLN A 22 31.08 -41.21 -36.86
C GLN A 22 29.65 -40.71 -36.60
N VAL A 23 28.71 -41.60 -36.29
CA VAL A 23 27.33 -41.21 -35.96
C VAL A 23 27.26 -40.47 -34.61
N ASN A 24 28.10 -40.86 -33.64
CA ASN A 24 28.18 -40.20 -32.35
C ASN A 24 28.80 -38.79 -32.41
N LYS A 25 29.67 -38.51 -33.39
CA LYS A 25 30.25 -37.17 -33.61
C LYS A 25 29.24 -36.18 -34.23
N LYS A 26 28.30 -36.63 -35.06
CA LYS A 26 27.27 -35.74 -35.68
C LYS A 26 26.09 -35.40 -34.76
N LYS A 27 25.87 -36.16 -33.69
CA LYS A 27 24.78 -35.90 -32.71
C LYS A 27 25.17 -34.90 -31.62
N ALA A 28 26.47 -34.66 -31.43
CA ALA A 28 26.99 -33.71 -30.45
C ALA A 28 27.01 -32.25 -30.92
N GLY A 29 26.64 -31.97 -32.18
CA GLY A 29 26.82 -30.65 -32.81
C GLY A 29 25.55 -29.87 -33.17
N GLN A 30 24.35 -30.34 -32.82
CA GLN A 30 23.10 -29.73 -33.33
C GLN A 30 22.00 -29.43 -32.29
N VAL A 31 22.33 -29.40 -31.01
CA VAL A 31 21.45 -28.80 -29.98
C VAL A 31 22.29 -27.96 -29.03
N ALA A 32 22.81 -26.84 -29.54
CA ALA A 32 23.42 -25.80 -28.72
C ALA A 32 22.33 -24.81 -28.26
N SER A 33 21.36 -25.31 -27.51
CA SER A 33 20.67 -24.51 -26.51
C SER A 33 20.56 -25.41 -25.29
N PRO A 34 21.31 -25.16 -24.20
CA PRO A 34 21.14 -25.94 -23.00
C PRO A 34 19.71 -25.69 -22.51
N GLU A 35 18.83 -26.69 -22.61
CA GLU A 35 17.59 -26.68 -21.87
C GLU A 35 17.99 -26.55 -20.40
N GLU A 36 17.77 -25.37 -19.82
CA GLU A 36 18.07 -25.16 -18.41
C GLU A 36 17.22 -26.15 -17.62
N PRO A 37 17.85 -27.04 -16.82
CA PRO A 37 17.09 -27.98 -16.01
C PRO A 37 16.08 -27.19 -15.18
N ILE A 38 14.89 -27.76 -14.96
CA ILE A 38 13.80 -27.09 -14.23
C ILE A 38 14.29 -26.45 -12.92
N TYR A 39 15.24 -27.11 -12.25
CA TYR A 39 15.92 -26.61 -11.06
C TYR A 39 16.62 -25.26 -11.24
N ALA A 40 17.33 -25.03 -12.36
CA ALA A 40 18.01 -23.76 -12.64
C ALA A 40 17.00 -22.62 -12.87
N GLN A 41 15.86 -22.91 -13.53
CA GLN A 41 14.79 -21.92 -13.71
C GLN A 41 14.15 -21.54 -12.37
N VAL A 42 13.92 -22.52 -11.50
CA VAL A 42 13.42 -22.28 -10.13
C VAL A 42 14.42 -21.48 -9.32
N ALA A 43 15.71 -21.84 -9.35
CA ALA A 43 16.77 -21.12 -8.66
C ALA A 43 16.85 -19.65 -9.10
N LYS A 44 16.76 -19.37 -10.40
CA LYS A 44 16.71 -18.00 -10.93
C LYS A 44 15.49 -17.22 -10.43
N LYS A 45 14.30 -17.82 -10.44
CA LYS A 45 13.07 -17.19 -9.92
C LYS A 45 13.17 -16.91 -8.42
N VAL A 46 13.76 -17.83 -7.65
CA VAL A 46 13.99 -17.64 -6.22
C VAL A 46 15.00 -16.51 -5.98
N SER A 47 16.11 -16.48 -6.70
CA SER A 47 17.09 -15.39 -6.60
C SER A 47 16.46 -14.03 -6.89
N ALA A 48 15.70 -13.92 -7.98
CA ALA A 48 15.01 -12.67 -8.32
C ALA A 48 14.02 -12.22 -7.23
N LYS A 49 13.32 -13.16 -6.59
CA LYS A 49 12.43 -12.86 -5.45
C LYS A 49 13.21 -12.42 -4.20
N ILE A 50 14.38 -13.02 -3.95
CA ILE A 50 15.28 -12.60 -2.86
C ILE A 50 15.77 -11.18 -3.09
N ASP A 51 16.18 -10.85 -4.32
CA ASP A 51 16.64 -9.51 -4.66
C ASP A 51 15.53 -8.47 -4.47
N GLN A 52 14.31 -8.77 -4.94
CA GLN A 52 13.14 -7.91 -4.70
C GLN A 52 12.86 -7.70 -3.22
N LEU A 53 12.98 -8.74 -2.40
CA LEU A 53 12.77 -8.66 -0.95
C LEU A 53 13.86 -7.80 -0.27
N ASN A 54 15.11 -7.94 -0.71
CA ASN A 54 16.23 -7.15 -0.21
C ASN A 54 16.08 -5.66 -0.53
N GLU A 55 15.66 -5.32 -1.75
CA GLU A 55 15.40 -3.95 -2.15
C GLU A 55 14.23 -3.33 -1.36
N ALA A 56 13.13 -4.08 -1.19
CA ALA A 56 12.00 -3.64 -0.38
C ALA A 56 12.40 -3.39 1.08
N THR A 57 13.19 -4.29 1.66
CA THR A 57 13.71 -4.15 3.03
C THR A 57 14.61 -2.92 3.17
N SER A 58 15.52 -2.69 2.21
CA SER A 58 16.37 -1.49 2.18
C SER A 58 15.55 -0.21 2.07
N ALA A 59 14.48 -0.20 1.27
CA ALA A 59 13.58 0.94 1.14
C ALA A 59 12.83 1.23 2.46
N ILE A 60 12.40 0.18 3.18
CA ILE A 60 11.76 0.30 4.49
C ILE A 60 12.73 0.88 5.52
N ASN A 61 13.97 0.38 5.59
CA ASN A 61 14.98 0.90 6.53
C ASN A 61 15.24 2.39 6.33
N ARG A 62 15.39 2.86 5.07
CA ARG A 62 15.52 4.29 4.76
C ARG A 62 14.31 5.13 5.19
N LYS A 63 13.09 4.56 5.18
CA LYS A 63 11.89 5.24 5.70
C LYS A 63 11.92 5.32 7.22
N ILE A 64 12.30 4.23 7.90
CA ILE A 64 12.44 4.18 9.36
C ILE A 64 13.47 5.22 9.83
N ASP A 65 14.63 5.32 9.18
CA ASP A 65 15.66 6.31 9.54
C ASP A 65 15.14 7.75 9.47
N ARG A 66 14.34 8.05 8.43
CA ARG A 66 13.69 9.36 8.29
C ARG A 66 12.67 9.61 9.40
N ILE A 67 11.86 8.63 9.75
CA ILE A 67 10.90 8.72 10.85
C ILE A 67 11.64 8.96 12.18
N ASN A 68 12.70 8.20 12.45
CA ASN A 68 13.51 8.35 13.66
C ASN A 68 14.16 9.74 13.75
N LYS A 69 14.62 10.29 12.62
CA LYS A 69 15.17 11.65 12.54
C LYS A 69 14.11 12.70 12.89
N ILE A 70 12.90 12.57 12.35
CA ILE A 70 11.78 13.49 12.63
C ILE A 70 11.31 13.36 14.08
N ALA A 71 11.15 12.13 14.58
CA ALA A 71 10.74 11.87 15.96
C ALA A 71 11.78 12.39 16.96
N SER A 72 13.07 12.27 16.65
CA SER A 72 14.15 12.85 17.46
C SER A 72 14.14 14.38 17.44
N ALA A 73 13.82 15.00 16.30
CA ALA A 73 13.63 16.45 16.22
C ALA A 73 12.42 16.94 17.05
N GLY A 74 11.37 16.13 17.16
CA GLY A 74 10.20 16.40 18.01
C GLY A 74 10.42 16.22 19.52
N LYS A 75 11.53 15.57 19.92
CA LYS A 75 11.89 15.40 21.35
C LYS A 75 12.45 16.67 22.00
N GLY A 76 12.60 17.74 21.20
CA GLY A 76 13.24 19.01 21.57
C GLY A 76 12.33 20.24 21.46
N VAL A 77 11.01 20.09 21.50
CA VAL A 77 10.17 21.21 21.97
C VAL A 77 10.45 21.36 23.47
N GLY A 78 11.53 22.08 23.75
CA GLY A 78 11.92 22.54 25.07
C GLY A 78 10.71 23.14 25.78
N GLY A 79 10.62 22.85 27.08
CA GLY A 79 9.42 22.99 27.87
C GLY A 79 8.64 24.28 27.63
N PHE A 80 7.32 24.15 27.64
CA PHE A 80 6.37 25.25 27.82
C PHE A 80 6.53 25.95 29.19
N SER A 81 7.67 25.80 29.87
CA SER A 81 8.07 26.52 31.08
C SER A 81 8.21 28.04 30.85
N GLY A 82 8.08 28.52 29.61
CA GLY A 82 7.93 29.93 29.28
C GLY A 82 6.48 30.46 29.32
N ALA A 83 5.47 29.58 29.33
CA ALA A 83 4.06 29.97 29.43
C ALA A 83 3.52 29.98 30.88
N GLY A 84 4.40 29.76 31.87
CA GLY A 84 4.07 29.75 33.30
C GLY A 84 4.52 30.98 34.09
N ARG A 85 5.17 31.95 33.43
CA ARG A 85 5.36 33.30 33.97
C ARG A 85 4.64 34.28 33.05
N SER A 86 3.32 34.15 32.99
CA SER A 86 2.49 35.34 32.85
C SER A 86 2.94 36.23 34.00
N ALA A 87 3.73 37.25 33.70
CA ALA A 87 4.08 38.29 34.65
C ALA A 87 2.75 38.92 35.05
N SER A 88 2.12 38.37 36.09
CA SER A 88 0.75 38.63 36.52
C SER A 88 0.52 40.14 36.51
N PRO A 89 -0.09 40.70 35.46
CA PRO A 89 -0.65 42.03 35.58
C PRO A 89 -1.86 41.80 36.50
N GLU A 90 -2.01 42.59 37.55
CA GLU A 90 -3.28 42.62 38.26
C GLU A 90 -4.38 42.81 37.20
N PRO A 91 -5.37 41.90 37.08
CA PRO A 91 -6.46 42.13 36.16
C PRO A 91 -7.16 43.40 36.63
N ILE A 92 -7.17 44.43 35.79
CA ILE A 92 -7.95 45.63 36.04
C ILE A 92 -9.41 45.23 35.87
N TYR A 93 -10.12 45.01 36.98
CA TYR A 93 -11.55 44.75 36.98
C TYR A 93 -12.28 46.05 36.61
N ALA A 94 -12.85 46.10 35.40
CA ALA A 94 -13.84 47.10 35.05
C ALA A 94 -15.23 46.61 35.48
N THR A 95 -15.94 47.38 36.28
CA THR A 95 -17.36 47.16 36.54
C THR A 95 -18.13 47.57 35.28
N ILE A 96 -18.52 46.60 34.44
CA ILE A 96 -19.35 46.86 33.27
C ILE A 96 -20.81 46.85 33.72
N ASP A 97 -21.44 48.02 33.67
CA ASP A 97 -22.89 48.14 33.83
C ASP A 97 -23.56 47.63 32.55
N PHE A 98 -24.34 46.56 32.67
CA PHE A 98 -25.02 45.91 31.54
C PHE A 98 -26.50 46.29 31.46
N ASP A 99 -26.80 47.57 31.68
CA ASP A 99 -28.11 48.14 31.36
C ASP A 99 -28.34 48.17 29.83
N GLU A 100 -29.59 48.34 29.44
CA GLU A 100 -30.02 48.22 28.03
C GLU A 100 -29.44 49.33 27.14
N ALA A 101 -29.17 50.51 27.72
CA ALA A 101 -28.58 51.65 27.03
C ALA A 101 -27.09 51.44 26.70
N ASN A 102 -26.32 50.77 27.57
CA ASN A 102 -24.90 50.55 27.37
C ASN A 102 -24.57 49.32 26.50
N GLN A 103 -25.56 48.52 26.09
CA GLN A 103 -25.36 47.34 25.23
C GLN A 103 -25.03 47.65 23.76
N ALA A 104 -25.26 48.88 23.29
CA ALA A 104 -25.05 49.24 21.89
C ALA A 104 -23.57 49.23 21.46
N GLY A 105 -22.63 49.31 22.41
CA GLY A 105 -21.18 49.39 22.15
C GLY A 105 -20.38 48.13 22.48
N PHE A 106 -20.96 47.12 23.12
CA PHE A 106 -20.25 45.91 23.52
C PHE A 106 -20.44 44.77 22.52
N PRO A 107 -19.35 44.13 22.03
CA PRO A 107 -19.44 43.04 21.05
C PRO A 107 -20.06 41.75 21.63
N LEU A 108 -20.27 41.68 22.95
CA LEU A 108 -20.82 40.51 23.63
C LEU A 108 -22.33 40.72 23.87
N ARG A 109 -23.15 40.00 23.09
CA ARG A 109 -24.61 39.93 23.29
C ARG A 109 -24.94 38.76 24.23
N ARG A 110 -25.82 38.98 25.22
CA ARG A 110 -26.41 37.87 25.99
C ARG A 110 -27.36 37.09 25.07
N SER A 111 -27.04 35.83 24.80
CA SER A 111 -27.97 34.91 24.12
C SER A 111 -29.14 34.57 25.04
N ALA A 112 -30.37 34.57 24.50
CA ALA A 112 -31.56 34.20 25.25
C ALA A 112 -31.48 32.73 25.70
N ALA A 113 -31.95 32.45 26.92
CA ALA A 113 -32.02 31.09 27.43
C ALA A 113 -33.02 30.28 26.59
N VAL A 114 -32.59 29.11 26.09
CA VAL A 114 -33.44 28.18 25.36
C VAL A 114 -34.31 27.44 26.39
N ASN A 115 -35.50 27.98 26.65
CA ASN A 115 -36.37 27.51 27.74
C ASN A 115 -37.33 26.38 27.34
N ASP A 116 -37.37 25.95 26.07
CA ASP A 116 -38.28 24.87 25.64
C ASP A 116 -37.65 23.97 24.57
N LEU A 117 -37.23 22.76 24.99
CA LEU A 117 -36.78 21.69 24.11
C LEU A 117 -37.88 20.65 23.81
N SER A 118 -39.11 20.85 24.27
CA SER A 118 -40.20 19.85 24.16
C SER A 118 -40.49 19.41 22.71
N LYS A 119 -40.18 20.26 21.73
CA LYS A 119 -40.37 19.96 20.29
C LYS A 119 -39.24 19.16 19.66
N VAL A 120 -38.05 19.15 20.25
CA VAL A 120 -36.86 18.48 19.69
C VAL A 120 -36.96 16.96 19.85
N GLY A 121 -37.58 16.48 20.94
CA GLY A 121 -37.88 15.06 21.16
C GLY A 121 -39.13 14.60 20.41
N LEU A 122 -40.27 15.28 20.59
CA LEU A 122 -41.55 14.85 20.00
C LEU A 122 -41.51 14.65 18.47
N SER A 123 -40.79 15.52 17.74
CA SER A 123 -40.65 15.39 16.28
C SER A 123 -39.87 14.15 15.85
N ARG A 124 -38.92 13.68 16.67
CA ARG A 124 -38.09 12.52 16.34
C ARG A 124 -38.84 11.22 16.58
N GLU A 125 -39.63 11.16 17.64
CA GLU A 125 -40.41 9.99 18.02
C GLU A 125 -41.52 9.73 17.00
N GLN A 126 -42.22 10.78 16.58
CA GLN A 126 -43.24 10.70 15.52
C GLN A 126 -42.65 10.22 14.17
N GLU A 127 -41.48 10.74 13.79
CA GLU A 127 -40.80 10.34 12.55
C GLU A 127 -40.30 8.89 12.61
N LEU A 128 -39.86 8.41 13.78
CA LEU A 128 -39.48 7.01 13.98
C LEU A 128 -40.68 6.07 13.81
N THR A 129 -41.83 6.41 14.40
CA THR A 129 -43.06 5.61 14.24
C THR A 129 -43.47 5.52 12.77
N ARG A 130 -43.39 6.63 12.03
CA ARG A 130 -43.69 6.68 10.59
C ARG A 130 -42.78 5.75 9.79
N ARG A 131 -41.46 5.84 10.00
CA ARG A 131 -40.46 5.02 9.30
C ARG A 131 -40.60 3.52 9.58
N ILE A 132 -40.97 3.15 10.80
CA ILE A 132 -41.21 1.75 11.17
C ILE A 132 -42.44 1.21 10.42
N GLY A 133 -43.51 2.02 10.28
CA GLY A 133 -44.68 1.68 9.49
C GLY A 133 -44.34 1.42 8.02
N ASP A 134 -43.65 2.37 7.39
CA ASP A 134 -43.21 2.26 5.99
C ASP A 134 -42.36 1.01 5.75
N LEU A 135 -41.44 0.70 6.67
CA LEU A 135 -40.57 -0.48 6.58
C LEU A 135 -41.35 -1.80 6.69
N ASN A 136 -42.30 -1.88 7.64
CA ASN A 136 -43.13 -3.07 7.80
C ASN A 136 -43.96 -3.35 6.55
N GLN A 137 -44.49 -2.31 5.91
CA GLN A 137 -45.23 -2.43 4.66
C GLN A 137 -44.33 -2.94 3.53
N ALA A 138 -43.16 -2.34 3.34
CA ALA A 138 -42.20 -2.75 2.31
C ALA A 138 -41.74 -4.21 2.47
N VAL A 139 -41.53 -4.67 3.72
CA VAL A 139 -41.17 -6.07 4.01
C VAL A 139 -42.32 -7.02 3.67
N SER A 140 -43.56 -6.64 3.96
CA SER A 140 -44.75 -7.45 3.62
C SER A 140 -44.88 -7.60 2.10
N GLU A 141 -44.74 -6.50 1.36
CA GLU A 141 -44.79 -6.50 -0.11
C GLU A 141 -43.67 -7.34 -0.73
N ALA A 142 -42.42 -7.16 -0.28
CA ALA A 142 -41.29 -7.96 -0.74
C ALA A 142 -41.50 -9.47 -0.48
N LYS A 143 -42.09 -9.81 0.67
CA LYS A 143 -42.42 -11.20 1.00
C LYS A 143 -43.49 -11.77 0.07
N GLN A 144 -44.52 -11.01 -0.28
CA GLN A 144 -45.54 -11.45 -1.23
C GLN A 144 -44.98 -11.66 -2.64
N VAL A 145 -44.05 -10.82 -3.08
CA VAL A 145 -43.37 -10.97 -4.38
C VAL A 145 -42.49 -12.21 -4.43
N ILE A 146 -41.86 -12.60 -3.31
CA ILE A 146 -41.00 -13.80 -3.24
C ILE A 146 -41.81 -15.10 -3.16
N LEU A 147 -43.01 -15.06 -2.56
CA LEU A 147 -43.88 -16.23 -2.42
C LEU A 147 -44.83 -16.46 -3.62
N ALA A 148 -44.88 -15.55 -4.59
CA ALA A 148 -45.64 -15.67 -5.84
C ALA A 148 -44.81 -16.33 -6.94
#